data_AF-A0A4Z1KD85-F1
#
_entry.id   AF-A0A4Z1KD85-F1
#
_cell.length_a   1.000
_cell.length_b   1.000
_cell.length_c   1.000
_cell.angle_alpha   90.00
_cell.angle_beta   90.00
_cell.angle_gamma   90.00
#
_symmetry.space_group_name_H-M   'P 1'
#
loop_
_entity.id
_entity.type
_entity.pdbx_description
1 polymer ?
#
loop_
_entity_poly.entity_id
_entity_poly.type
_entity_poly.pdbx_seq_one_letter_code
_entity_poly.pdbx_strand_id
1 'polypeptide(L)'
;MILDLFTIRKIAPRKKLNIHRIFHSTQAQFSASGKVTTTTMPPRSSKSIDDVLPSPGQFTRPPPSQYYTYRIRRGEQGVLTYEPYKSYLLPLWRFRTPSIAEKSSNALYGEFLRFYKEDDFVGMDMSRKFIQMGMTRSKRYANHKGGRKYDIGKDGEKVEIEKSQGHEGQEDKLIASGIFKETWARCRGHEGYKALKGKFQRELKDWISVHGEKTWNAEEGLEVKEREQSEEVKYIKQEGKEIGNLKRCRQRKRPRSEIKEERKVKKEDSVDETSSNPRTKRKRIDL
;
A
#
# COMPACT_ATOMS: atom_id res chain seq x y z
N MET A 1 -57.54 -15.85 30.86
CA MET A 1 -58.73 -15.13 30.37
C MET A 1 -58.77 -13.77 31.02
N ILE A 2 -58.22 -12.74 30.37
CA ILE A 2 -58.46 -11.31 30.68
C ILE A 2 -58.54 -10.58 29.35
N LEU A 3 -59.63 -9.83 29.19
CA LEU A 3 -60.13 -9.24 27.95
C LEU A 3 -59.51 -7.87 27.63
N ASP A 4 -59.44 -7.64 26.32
CA ASP A 4 -59.39 -6.41 25.52
C ASP A 4 -59.44 -5.03 26.17
N LEU A 5 -58.58 -4.14 25.67
CA LEU A 5 -58.88 -2.72 25.39
C LEU A 5 -57.94 -2.19 24.31
N PHE A 6 -58.38 -2.29 23.05
CA PHE A 6 -57.77 -1.65 21.88
C PHE A 6 -58.12 -0.15 21.84
N THR A 7 -57.11 0.73 21.83
CA THR A 7 -57.29 2.15 21.50
C THR A 7 -56.64 2.45 20.15
N ILE A 8 -57.47 2.67 19.14
CA ILE A 8 -57.10 3.04 17.77
C ILE A 8 -56.88 4.55 17.71
N ARG A 9 -55.65 5.00 17.42
CA ARG A 9 -55.38 6.37 16.95
C ARG A 9 -55.21 6.38 15.43
N LYS A 10 -56.21 6.96 14.75
CA LYS A 10 -56.20 7.28 13.32
C LYS A 10 -55.19 8.40 13.05
N ILE A 11 -54.27 8.19 12.10
CA ILE A 11 -53.43 9.25 11.51
C ILE A 11 -53.83 9.42 10.04
N ALA A 12 -54.12 10.67 9.69
CA ALA A 12 -54.68 11.14 8.43
C ALA A 12 -53.71 11.01 7.22
N PRO A 13 -54.23 11.02 5.98
CA PRO A 13 -53.44 10.78 4.77
C PRO A 13 -52.58 11.98 4.33
N ARG A 14 -51.37 11.67 3.84
CA ARG A 14 -50.40 12.62 3.27
C ARG A 14 -50.89 13.22 1.96
N LYS A 15 -50.79 14.54 1.87
CA LYS A 15 -51.10 15.38 0.71
C LYS A 15 -50.13 15.11 -0.44
N LYS A 16 -50.66 14.96 -1.65
CA LYS A 16 -49.92 14.94 -2.93
C LYS A 16 -49.30 16.32 -3.16
N LEU A 17 -48.00 16.38 -3.40
CA LEU A 17 -47.33 17.59 -3.91
C LEU A 17 -46.84 17.34 -5.34
N ASN A 18 -47.28 18.24 -6.19
CA ASN A 18 -47.14 18.31 -7.63
C ASN A 18 -45.78 18.90 -7.97
N ILE A 19 -44.88 18.15 -8.62
CA ILE A 19 -43.58 18.65 -9.05
C ILE A 19 -43.71 19.06 -10.52
N HIS A 20 -43.90 20.37 -10.74
CA HIS A 20 -43.85 20.95 -12.07
C HIS A 20 -42.41 20.93 -12.61
N ARG A 21 -42.29 20.33 -13.79
CA ARG A 21 -41.12 20.21 -14.66
C ARG A 21 -40.74 21.61 -15.18
N ILE A 22 -39.66 22.18 -14.66
CA ILE A 22 -39.11 23.45 -15.16
C ILE A 22 -38.24 23.14 -16.38
N PHE A 23 -38.77 23.47 -17.57
CA PHE A 23 -38.04 23.56 -18.82
C PHE A 23 -37.37 24.94 -18.87
N HIS A 24 -36.05 25.02 -18.69
CA HIS A 24 -35.30 26.24 -19.01
C HIS A 24 -34.84 26.17 -20.46
N SER A 25 -35.60 26.85 -21.32
CA SER A 25 -35.19 27.28 -22.65
C SER A 25 -34.08 28.32 -22.50
N THR A 26 -32.92 28.07 -23.10
CA THR A 26 -31.89 29.10 -23.31
C THR A 26 -31.67 29.21 -24.81
N GLN A 27 -32.25 30.25 -25.41
CA GLN A 27 -31.92 30.69 -26.76
C GLN A 27 -30.47 31.20 -26.75
N ALA A 28 -29.61 30.59 -27.57
CA ALA A 28 -28.33 31.17 -27.94
C ALA A 28 -28.57 32.15 -29.09
N GLN A 29 -28.43 33.44 -28.80
CA GLN A 29 -28.34 34.51 -29.80
C GLN A 29 -26.90 34.53 -30.33
N PHE A 30 -26.75 34.35 -31.64
CA PHE A 30 -25.51 34.62 -32.37
C PHE A 30 -25.27 36.14 -32.41
N SER A 31 -24.11 36.59 -31.95
CA SER A 31 -23.58 37.91 -32.31
C SER A 31 -22.17 37.77 -32.87
N ALA A 32 -22.01 38.30 -34.08
CA ALA A 32 -20.77 38.35 -34.82
C ALA A 32 -19.90 39.50 -34.27
N SER A 33 -18.72 39.18 -33.74
CA SER A 33 -17.61 40.13 -33.60
C SER A 33 -16.34 39.35 -33.30
N GLY A 34 -15.48 39.24 -34.32
CA GLY A 34 -14.19 38.58 -34.20
C GLY A 34 -13.23 39.41 -33.34
N LYS A 35 -12.83 38.87 -32.19
CA LYS A 35 -11.53 39.12 -31.54
C LYS A 35 -11.11 37.83 -30.84
N VAL A 36 -10.18 37.11 -31.47
CA VAL A 36 -9.45 35.99 -30.84
C VAL A 36 -8.56 36.61 -29.78
N THR A 37 -9.02 36.60 -28.53
CA THR A 37 -8.17 36.85 -27.38
C THR A 37 -7.56 35.52 -26.99
N THR A 38 -6.30 35.31 -27.39
CA THR A 38 -5.48 34.23 -26.85
C THR A 38 -5.30 34.51 -25.36
N THR A 39 -6.12 33.86 -24.52
CA THR A 39 -5.90 33.79 -23.08
C THR A 39 -4.62 33.01 -22.85
N THR A 40 -3.50 33.73 -22.86
CA THR A 40 -2.20 33.26 -22.41
C THR A 40 -2.33 32.95 -20.93
N MET A 41 -2.54 31.66 -20.62
CA MET A 41 -2.40 31.14 -19.27
C MET A 41 -1.01 31.53 -18.76
N PRO A 42 -0.89 32.08 -17.54
CA PRO A 42 0.41 32.45 -16.99
C PRO A 42 1.31 31.21 -16.93
N PRO A 43 2.60 31.33 -17.28
CA PRO A 43 3.53 30.22 -17.16
C PRO A 43 3.57 29.75 -15.70
N ARG A 44 3.39 28.43 -15.52
CA ARG A 44 3.44 27.77 -14.22
C ARG A 44 4.81 28.07 -13.58
N SER A 45 4.80 28.85 -12.50
CA SER A 45 5.98 29.19 -11.71
C SER A 45 6.88 27.97 -11.49
N SER A 46 8.14 28.08 -11.91
CA SER A 46 9.12 27.00 -11.98
C SER A 46 9.99 26.85 -10.72
N LYS A 47 9.49 27.27 -9.53
CA LYS A 47 10.14 26.99 -8.23
C LYS A 47 9.22 26.24 -7.27
N SER A 48 9.43 24.93 -7.27
CA SER A 48 9.13 23.81 -6.35
C SER A 48 8.51 24.08 -4.95
N ILE A 49 7.28 24.58 -4.85
CA ILE A 49 6.45 24.39 -3.63
C ILE A 49 5.95 22.94 -3.52
N ASP A 50 5.96 22.17 -4.62
CA ASP A 50 5.41 20.82 -4.73
C ASP A 50 6.14 19.73 -3.91
N ASP A 51 7.33 20.01 -3.37
CA ASP A 51 8.21 19.02 -2.70
C ASP A 51 8.09 18.99 -1.16
N VAL A 52 7.22 19.82 -0.58
CA VAL A 52 6.95 19.82 0.86
C VAL A 52 5.73 18.93 1.14
N LEU A 53 5.89 17.96 2.05
CA LEU A 53 4.74 17.17 2.50
C LEU A 53 3.84 18.04 3.38
N PRO A 54 2.51 17.97 3.21
CA PRO A 54 1.61 18.66 4.11
C PRO A 54 1.74 18.07 5.51
N SER A 55 1.77 18.94 6.52
CA SER A 55 1.73 18.50 7.90
C SER A 55 0.34 17.91 8.17
N PRO A 56 0.27 16.71 8.77
CA PRO A 56 -1.01 16.16 9.19
C PRO A 56 -1.55 16.99 10.35
N GLY A 57 -2.87 17.11 10.45
CA GLY A 57 -3.52 17.81 11.58
C GLY A 57 -3.26 17.10 12.92
N GLN A 58 -3.78 17.65 14.02
CA GLN A 58 -3.64 17.01 15.33
C GLN A 58 -4.28 15.62 15.34
N PHE A 59 -3.55 14.62 15.84
CA PHE A 59 -4.06 13.26 16.00
C PHE A 59 -4.56 13.05 17.43
N THR A 60 -5.77 12.49 17.54
CA THR A 60 -6.32 12.01 18.80
C THR A 60 -6.73 10.56 18.63
N ARG A 61 -6.26 9.70 19.53
CA ARG A 61 -6.62 8.28 19.53
C ARG A 61 -8.13 8.12 19.77
N PRO A 62 -8.84 7.31 18.97
CA PRO A 62 -10.27 7.10 19.17
C PRO A 62 -10.53 6.35 20.49
N PRO A 63 -11.72 6.54 21.09
CA PRO A 63 -12.10 5.83 22.32
C PRO A 63 -12.16 4.31 22.08
N PRO A 64 -12.07 3.48 23.14
CA PRO A 64 -12.09 2.01 23.04
C PRO A 64 -13.26 1.46 22.20
N SER A 65 -14.45 2.05 22.33
CA SER A 65 -15.65 1.66 21.59
C SER A 65 -15.50 1.74 20.07
N GLN A 66 -14.70 2.70 19.57
CA GLN A 66 -14.36 2.82 18.15
C GLN A 66 -13.08 2.05 17.84
N TYR A 67 -12.06 2.12 18.69
CA TYR A 67 -10.77 1.47 18.50
C TYR A 67 -10.91 -0.04 18.25
N TYR A 68 -11.73 -0.74 19.03
CA TYR A 68 -11.95 -2.17 18.89
C TYR A 68 -12.94 -2.57 17.78
N THR A 69 -13.46 -1.60 17.00
CA THR A 69 -14.14 -1.92 15.72
C THR A 69 -13.14 -2.25 14.61
N TYR A 70 -11.86 -1.91 14.77
CA TYR A 70 -10.82 -2.22 13.79
C TYR A 70 -10.63 -3.73 13.63
N ARG A 71 -10.63 -4.21 12.39
CA ARG A 71 -10.35 -5.62 12.06
C ARG A 71 -9.12 -5.74 11.17
N ILE A 72 -8.22 -6.66 11.55
CA ILE A 72 -7.01 -6.95 10.78
C ILE A 72 -7.40 -7.71 9.50
N ARG A 73 -7.56 -6.97 8.41
CA ARG A 73 -7.81 -7.53 7.06
C ARG A 73 -6.51 -7.81 6.29
N ARG A 74 -6.63 -8.54 5.18
CA ARG A 74 -5.48 -8.83 4.30
C ARG A 74 -5.11 -7.61 3.46
N GLY A 75 -3.81 -7.39 3.28
CA GLY A 75 -3.28 -6.32 2.44
C GLY A 75 -3.69 -4.93 2.92
N GLU A 76 -4.28 -4.15 2.01
CA GLU A 76 -4.63 -2.73 2.17
C GLU A 76 -6.15 -2.52 2.43
N GLN A 77 -6.90 -3.59 2.69
CA GLN A 77 -8.33 -3.49 2.97
C GLN A 77 -8.59 -2.66 4.25
N GLY A 78 -9.55 -1.74 4.15
CA GLY A 78 -10.00 -0.86 5.24
C GLY A 78 -9.14 0.39 5.51
N VAL A 79 -8.03 0.57 4.79
CA VAL A 79 -7.10 1.71 5.01
C VAL A 79 -7.78 3.05 4.79
N LEU A 80 -8.64 3.13 3.76
CA LEU A 80 -9.29 4.37 3.37
C LEU A 80 -10.68 4.56 4.01
N THR A 81 -11.00 3.80 5.05
CA THR A 81 -12.32 3.88 5.73
C THR A 81 -12.21 4.08 7.24
N TYR A 82 -11.07 3.79 7.85
CA TYR A 82 -10.94 3.76 9.30
C TYR A 82 -10.41 5.09 9.87
N GLU A 83 -11.33 5.92 10.38
CA GLU A 83 -11.02 7.20 11.02
C GLU A 83 -10.62 7.03 12.50
N PRO A 84 -9.85 7.97 13.09
CA PRO A 84 -9.25 9.17 12.49
C PRO A 84 -7.91 8.91 11.77
N TYR A 85 -7.42 7.67 11.81
CA TYR A 85 -6.12 7.29 11.23
C TYR A 85 -6.03 7.58 9.74
N LYS A 86 -7.10 7.33 8.98
CA LYS A 86 -7.13 7.66 7.54
C LYS A 86 -6.85 9.14 7.33
N SER A 87 -7.66 10.03 7.90
CA SER A 87 -7.55 11.47 7.66
C SER A 87 -6.21 12.02 8.13
N TYR A 88 -5.65 11.45 9.20
CA TYR A 88 -4.34 11.84 9.71
C TYR A 88 -3.17 11.37 8.82
N LEU A 89 -3.17 10.14 8.33
CA LEU A 89 -2.04 9.57 7.57
C LEU A 89 -2.10 9.89 6.08
N LEU A 90 -3.28 10.12 5.52
CA LEU A 90 -3.48 10.35 4.08
C LEU A 90 -2.67 11.55 3.52
N PRO A 91 -2.55 12.72 4.20
CA PRO A 91 -1.75 13.84 3.71
C PRO A 91 -0.27 13.50 3.51
N LEU A 92 0.28 12.63 4.38
CA LEU A 92 1.68 12.19 4.33
C LEU A 92 1.98 11.29 3.13
N TRP A 93 0.95 10.71 2.50
CA TRP A 93 1.10 9.70 1.47
C TRP A 93 1.15 10.30 0.05
N ARG A 94 2.38 10.51 -0.46
CA ARG A 94 2.65 11.10 -1.78
C ARG A 94 3.78 10.38 -2.50
N PHE A 95 3.70 10.28 -3.82
CA PHE A 95 4.67 9.53 -4.63
C PHE A 95 4.77 10.05 -6.07
N ARG A 96 4.70 11.39 -6.25
CA ARG A 96 4.73 11.99 -7.59
C ARG A 96 6.10 11.77 -8.24
N THR A 97 7.17 12.07 -7.51
CA THR A 97 8.58 11.91 -7.90
C THR A 97 9.29 10.99 -6.88
N PRO A 98 10.47 10.45 -7.18
CA PRO A 98 11.26 9.65 -6.23
C PRO A 98 11.57 10.41 -4.94
N SER A 99 11.95 11.68 -5.02
CA SER A 99 12.22 12.56 -3.86
C SER A 99 11.01 12.68 -2.94
N ILE A 100 9.81 12.90 -3.50
CA ILE A 100 8.57 12.96 -2.72
C ILE A 100 8.25 11.60 -2.10
N ALA A 101 8.46 10.49 -2.83
CA ALA A 101 8.23 9.14 -2.32
C ALA A 101 9.15 8.81 -1.13
N GLU A 102 10.40 9.25 -1.18
CA GLU A 102 11.36 9.10 -0.08
C GLU A 102 10.86 9.82 1.18
N LYS A 103 10.56 11.12 1.06
CA LYS A 103 9.99 11.92 2.15
C LYS A 103 8.72 11.29 2.71
N SER A 104 7.82 10.84 1.83
CA SER A 104 6.53 10.25 2.21
C SER A 104 6.71 8.93 2.96
N SER A 105 7.57 8.05 2.45
CA SER A 105 7.85 6.76 3.08
C SER A 105 8.50 6.94 4.45
N ASN A 106 9.42 7.89 4.59
CA ASN A 106 10.07 8.22 5.84
C ASN A 106 9.10 8.85 6.85
N ALA A 107 8.22 9.77 6.42
CA ALA A 107 7.20 10.36 7.29
C ALA A 107 6.22 9.30 7.82
N LEU A 108 5.70 8.43 6.94
CA LEU A 108 4.82 7.33 7.35
C LEU A 108 5.53 6.31 8.26
N TYR A 109 6.83 6.07 8.05
CA TYR A 109 7.63 5.23 8.94
C TYR A 109 7.87 5.89 10.30
N GLY A 110 8.06 7.21 10.33
CA GLY A 110 8.08 8.01 11.55
C GLY A 110 6.79 7.83 12.37
N GLU A 111 5.64 7.95 11.71
CA GLU A 111 4.33 7.69 12.34
C GLU A 111 4.19 6.26 12.83
N PHE A 112 4.63 5.28 12.04
CA PHE A 112 4.67 3.88 12.46
C PHE A 112 5.45 3.68 13.78
N LEU A 113 6.61 4.32 13.92
CA LEU A 113 7.41 4.26 15.14
C LEU A 113 6.80 5.07 16.30
N ARG A 114 6.15 6.21 16.02
CA ARG A 114 5.44 7.00 17.04
C ARG A 114 4.30 6.18 17.64
N PHE A 115 3.45 5.59 16.81
CA PHE A 115 2.37 4.70 17.25
C PHE A 115 2.88 3.48 18.03
N TYR A 116 4.04 2.93 17.66
CA TYR A 116 4.67 1.89 18.46
C TYR A 116 5.02 2.35 19.88
N LYS A 117 5.59 3.55 20.03
CA LYS A 117 5.91 4.13 21.35
C LYS A 117 4.67 4.42 22.19
N GLU A 118 3.55 4.74 21.54
CA GLU A 118 2.25 4.98 22.17
C GLU A 118 1.42 3.71 22.42
N ASP A 119 2.00 2.53 22.14
CA ASP A 119 1.32 1.24 22.28
C ASP A 119 0.01 1.21 21.45
N ASP A 120 0.06 1.83 20.27
CA ASP A 120 -1.03 1.93 19.30
C ASP A 120 -0.83 1.02 18.11
N PHE A 121 -1.34 -0.21 18.26
CA PHE A 121 -1.32 -1.19 17.19
C PHE A 121 -2.08 -0.72 15.95
N VAL A 122 -3.23 -0.07 16.09
CA VAL A 122 -4.07 0.29 14.94
C VAL A 122 -3.39 1.37 14.13
N GLY A 123 -2.85 2.41 14.77
CA GLY A 123 -2.05 3.43 14.09
C GLY A 123 -0.81 2.86 13.41
N MET A 124 -0.13 1.92 14.08
CA MET A 124 1.03 1.22 13.53
C MET A 124 0.67 0.38 12.29
N ASP A 125 -0.43 -0.39 12.33
CA ASP A 125 -0.87 -1.18 11.18
C ASP A 125 -1.39 -0.31 10.04
N MET A 126 -2.10 0.78 10.34
CA MET A 126 -2.56 1.73 9.32
C MET A 126 -1.37 2.38 8.59
N SER A 127 -0.35 2.82 9.33
CA SER A 127 0.88 3.38 8.75
C SER A 127 1.59 2.38 7.83
N ARG A 128 1.74 1.12 8.28
CA ARG A 128 2.29 0.02 7.46
C ARG A 128 1.48 -0.20 6.18
N LYS A 129 0.14 -0.14 6.26
CA LYS A 129 -0.73 -0.33 5.10
C LYS A 129 -0.69 0.86 4.13
N PHE A 130 -0.57 2.10 4.61
CA PHE A 130 -0.32 3.26 3.73
C PHE A 130 1.00 3.13 2.98
N ILE A 131 2.05 2.65 3.64
CA ILE A 131 3.34 2.35 3.00
C ILE A 131 3.16 1.25 1.93
N GLN A 132 2.41 0.19 2.24
CA GLN A 132 2.07 -0.86 1.26
C GLN A 132 1.32 -0.29 0.05
N MET A 133 0.33 0.56 0.28
CA MET A 133 -0.46 1.23 -0.75
C MET A 133 0.42 2.15 -1.62
N GLY A 134 1.46 2.78 -1.04
CA GLY A 134 2.47 3.53 -1.80
C GLY A 134 3.26 2.65 -2.76
N MET A 135 3.69 1.47 -2.30
CA MET A 135 4.40 0.49 -3.12
C MET A 135 3.53 0.02 -4.29
N THR A 136 2.31 -0.46 -4.03
CA THR A 136 1.42 -1.05 -5.03
C THR A 136 0.92 0.00 -6.02
N ARG A 137 0.50 1.17 -5.53
CA ARG A 137 -0.02 2.22 -6.40
C ARG A 137 1.06 2.85 -7.25
N SER A 138 2.27 3.08 -6.73
CA SER A 138 3.39 3.55 -7.55
C SER A 138 3.69 2.56 -8.67
N LYS A 139 3.72 1.25 -8.38
CA LYS A 139 3.92 0.21 -9.40
C LYS A 139 2.82 0.21 -10.45
N ARG A 140 1.57 0.42 -10.05
CA ARG A 140 0.43 0.53 -10.99
C ARG A 140 0.61 1.70 -11.96
N TYR A 141 1.06 2.87 -11.49
CA TYR A 141 1.33 4.02 -12.36
C TYR A 141 2.59 3.84 -13.23
N ALA A 142 3.54 2.99 -12.82
CA ALA A 142 4.63 2.57 -13.69
C ALA A 142 4.15 1.62 -14.80
N ASN A 143 3.19 0.75 -14.51
CA ASN A 143 2.69 -0.23 -15.48
C ASN A 143 1.62 0.35 -16.42
N HIS A 144 0.82 1.32 -15.98
CA HIS A 144 -0.26 1.90 -16.76
C HIS A 144 -0.19 3.42 -16.70
N LYS A 145 0.00 4.06 -17.87
CA LYS A 145 -0.03 5.52 -18.01
C LYS A 145 -1.35 6.06 -17.45
N GLY A 146 -1.27 6.99 -16.49
CA GLY A 146 -2.44 7.54 -15.79
C GLY A 146 -3.01 6.68 -14.66
N GLY A 147 -2.50 5.47 -14.45
CA GLY A 147 -2.86 4.59 -13.33
C GLY A 147 -4.23 3.89 -13.45
N ARG A 148 -4.90 4.02 -14.60
CA ARG A 148 -6.13 3.28 -14.94
C ARG A 148 -5.75 1.88 -15.41
N LYS A 149 -6.26 0.87 -14.71
CA LYS A 149 -6.00 -0.55 -15.01
C LYS A 149 -7.05 -1.16 -15.94
N TYR A 150 -8.29 -0.70 -15.85
CA TYR A 150 -9.42 -1.27 -16.60
C TYR A 150 -10.14 -0.20 -17.41
N ASP A 151 -10.52 -0.56 -18.63
CA ASP A 151 -11.47 0.17 -19.45
C ASP A 151 -12.85 -0.50 -19.41
N ILE A 152 -13.88 0.25 -19.78
CA ILE A 152 -15.23 -0.28 -19.92
C ILE A 152 -15.36 -0.76 -21.38
N GLY A 153 -15.49 -2.06 -21.57
CA GLY A 153 -15.72 -2.69 -22.86
C GLY A 153 -17.09 -2.38 -23.43
N LYS A 154 -17.32 -2.80 -24.68
CA LYS A 154 -18.57 -2.52 -25.43
C LYS A 154 -19.82 -3.03 -24.71
N ASP A 155 -19.70 -4.09 -23.92
CA ASP A 155 -20.80 -4.74 -23.19
C ASP A 155 -20.88 -4.33 -21.71
N GLY A 156 -20.13 -3.29 -21.30
CA GLY A 156 -20.07 -2.84 -19.91
C GLY A 156 -19.12 -3.65 -19.01
N GLU A 157 -18.42 -4.64 -19.55
CA GLU A 157 -17.42 -5.42 -18.82
C GLU A 157 -16.13 -4.61 -18.57
N LYS A 158 -15.46 -4.85 -17.44
CA LYS A 158 -14.13 -4.29 -17.17
C LYS A 158 -13.06 -5.08 -17.92
N VAL A 159 -12.47 -4.48 -18.96
CA VAL A 159 -11.37 -5.07 -19.72
C VAL A 159 -10.04 -4.54 -19.18
N GLU A 160 -9.11 -5.44 -18.83
CA GLU A 160 -7.78 -5.03 -18.38
C GLU A 160 -6.98 -4.40 -19.54
N ILE A 161 -6.45 -3.21 -19.29
CA ILE A 161 -5.64 -2.46 -20.26
C ILE A 161 -4.23 -3.03 -20.25
N GLU A 162 -3.63 -3.15 -21.44
CA GLU A 162 -2.23 -3.56 -21.56
C GLU A 162 -1.28 -2.62 -20.79
N LYS A 163 -0.16 -3.18 -20.35
CA LYS A 163 0.86 -2.40 -19.64
C LYS A 163 1.55 -1.47 -20.63
N SER A 164 1.50 -0.17 -20.38
CA SER A 164 2.22 0.81 -21.20
C SER A 164 3.73 0.68 -20.98
N GLN A 165 4.50 0.95 -22.04
CA GLN A 165 5.97 0.93 -22.03
C GLN A 165 6.52 2.28 -22.47
N GLY A 166 7.62 2.71 -21.85
CA GLY A 166 8.39 3.90 -22.22
C GLY A 166 7.65 5.23 -22.01
N HIS A 167 6.56 5.27 -21.24
CA HIS A 167 5.85 6.53 -21.02
C HIS A 167 6.57 7.41 -20.00
N GLU A 168 6.41 8.72 -20.16
CA GLU A 168 6.99 9.72 -19.29
C GLU A 168 6.66 9.45 -17.81
N GLY A 169 7.69 9.46 -16.96
CA GLY A 169 7.57 9.20 -15.52
C GLY A 169 7.48 7.73 -15.13
N GLN A 170 7.54 6.77 -16.06
CA GLN A 170 7.54 5.34 -15.73
C GLN A 170 8.68 4.96 -14.77
N GLU A 171 9.91 5.38 -15.07
CA GLU A 171 11.09 5.08 -14.25
C GLU A 171 10.96 5.66 -12.83
N ASP A 172 10.56 6.93 -12.73
CA ASP A 172 10.28 7.58 -11.45
C ASP A 172 9.28 6.80 -10.58
N LYS A 173 8.24 6.22 -11.20
CA LYS A 173 7.25 5.40 -10.49
C LYS A 173 7.78 4.04 -10.07
N LEU A 174 8.68 3.44 -10.85
CA LEU A 174 9.38 2.22 -10.46
C LEU A 174 10.29 2.47 -9.25
N ILE A 175 11.07 3.55 -9.28
CA ILE A 175 11.93 3.96 -8.16
C ILE A 175 11.08 4.24 -6.91
N ALA A 176 9.99 5.02 -7.05
CA ALA A 176 9.07 5.29 -5.94
C ALA A 176 8.49 4.00 -5.35
N SER A 177 8.09 3.03 -6.17
CA SER A 177 7.62 1.72 -5.70
C SER A 177 8.70 0.97 -4.90
N GLY A 178 9.95 1.04 -5.36
CA GLY A 178 11.12 0.48 -4.67
C GLY A 178 11.34 1.06 -3.28
N ILE A 179 11.28 2.39 -3.15
CA ILE A 179 11.42 3.12 -1.89
C ILE A 179 10.36 2.65 -0.86
N PHE A 180 9.09 2.59 -1.28
CA PHE A 180 8.03 2.09 -0.40
C PHE A 180 8.18 0.61 -0.06
N LYS A 181 8.66 -0.21 -1.00
CA LYS A 181 8.89 -1.64 -0.78
C LYS A 181 9.93 -1.90 0.31
N GLU A 182 11.02 -1.14 0.30
CA GLU A 182 12.06 -1.22 1.33
C GLU A 182 11.49 -0.83 2.71
N THR A 183 10.78 0.28 2.78
CA THR A 183 10.14 0.74 4.02
C THR A 183 9.09 -0.24 4.53
N TRP A 184 8.29 -0.83 3.65
CA TRP A 184 7.32 -1.87 4.00
C TRP A 184 8.00 -3.13 4.56
N ALA A 185 9.14 -3.53 4.00
CA ALA A 185 9.93 -4.65 4.52
C ALA A 185 10.43 -4.35 5.94
N ARG A 186 10.91 -3.12 6.21
CA ARG A 186 11.28 -2.67 7.56
C ARG A 186 10.12 -2.79 8.55
N CYS A 187 8.93 -2.30 8.19
CA CYS A 187 7.74 -2.43 9.05
C CYS A 187 7.38 -3.90 9.34
N ARG A 188 7.50 -4.79 8.35
CA ARG A 188 7.21 -6.23 8.53
C ARG A 188 8.24 -6.95 9.39
N GLY A 189 9.50 -6.54 9.32
CA GLY A 189 10.59 -7.05 10.14
C GLY A 189 10.58 -6.52 11.58
N HIS A 190 9.78 -5.50 11.88
CA HIS A 190 9.77 -4.88 13.21
C HIS A 190 9.19 -5.83 14.27
N GLU A 191 9.99 -6.25 15.24
CA GLU A 191 9.55 -7.19 16.28
C GLU A 191 8.43 -6.61 17.16
N GLY A 192 8.49 -5.32 17.47
CA GLY A 192 7.42 -4.62 18.19
C GLY A 192 6.06 -4.66 17.49
N TYR A 193 6.04 -4.74 16.15
CA TYR A 193 4.77 -4.87 15.41
C TYR A 193 4.12 -6.22 15.69
N LYS A 194 4.92 -7.30 15.70
CA LYS A 194 4.43 -8.66 15.98
C LYS A 194 3.90 -8.76 17.41
N ALA A 195 4.62 -8.16 18.36
CA ALA A 195 4.22 -8.12 19.77
C ALA A 195 2.89 -7.36 19.96
N LEU A 196 2.79 -6.13 19.45
CA LEU A 196 1.57 -5.32 19.56
C LEU A 196 0.38 -5.95 18.84
N LYS A 197 0.61 -6.59 17.70
CA LYS A 197 -0.43 -7.35 17.00
C LYS A 197 -1.03 -8.44 17.89
N GLY A 198 -0.18 -9.23 18.54
CA GLY A 198 -0.62 -10.28 19.46
C GLY A 198 -1.37 -9.72 20.66
N LYS A 199 -0.90 -8.59 21.21
CA LYS A 199 -1.57 -7.87 22.31
C LYS A 199 -2.98 -7.40 21.89
N PHE A 200 -3.07 -6.66 20.78
CA PHE A 200 -4.34 -6.18 20.25
C PHE A 200 -5.34 -7.30 19.98
N GLN A 201 -4.88 -8.44 19.46
CA GLN A 201 -5.77 -9.59 19.20
C GLN A 201 -6.37 -10.18 20.49
N ARG A 202 -5.60 -10.19 21.60
CA ARG A 202 -6.12 -10.62 22.91
C ARG A 202 -7.12 -9.60 23.44
N GLU A 203 -6.74 -8.32 23.48
CA GLU A 203 -7.61 -7.23 23.95
C GLU A 203 -8.92 -7.15 23.15
N LEU A 204 -8.85 -7.34 21.82
CA LEU A 204 -10.02 -7.39 20.97
C LEU A 204 -10.95 -8.56 21.30
N LYS A 205 -10.39 -9.74 21.61
CA LYS A 205 -11.17 -10.91 22.03
C LYS A 205 -11.87 -10.65 23.36
N ASP A 206 -11.15 -10.09 24.32
CA ASP A 206 -11.68 -9.76 25.64
C ASP A 206 -12.77 -8.68 25.53
N TRP A 207 -12.55 -7.65 24.71
CA TRP A 207 -13.53 -6.60 24.42
C TRP A 207 -14.85 -7.17 23.88
N ILE A 208 -14.77 -8.07 22.90
CA ILE A 208 -15.93 -8.75 22.30
C ILE A 208 -16.64 -9.65 23.33
N SER A 209 -15.89 -10.32 24.20
CA SER A 209 -16.47 -11.15 25.25
C SER A 209 -17.30 -10.34 26.26
N VAL A 210 -16.89 -9.10 26.54
CA VAL A 210 -17.57 -8.24 27.53
C VAL A 210 -18.73 -7.46 26.91
N HIS A 211 -18.56 -6.94 25.69
CA HIS A 211 -19.52 -6.00 25.07
C HIS A 211 -20.42 -6.66 24.01
N GLY A 212 -20.20 -7.94 23.73
CA GLY A 212 -20.82 -8.64 22.62
C GLY A 212 -20.23 -8.21 21.27
N GLU A 213 -20.42 -9.04 20.24
CA GLU A 213 -20.10 -8.62 18.90
C GLU A 213 -21.23 -7.72 18.38
N LYS A 214 -21.01 -6.40 18.40
CA LYS A 214 -21.75 -5.53 17.48
C LYS A 214 -21.29 -5.88 16.07
N THR A 215 -22.01 -6.79 15.44
CA THR A 215 -21.90 -7.07 14.02
C THR A 215 -22.09 -5.74 13.30
N TRP A 216 -21.02 -5.20 12.73
CA TRP A 216 -21.16 -4.27 11.62
C TRP A 216 -21.92 -5.04 10.54
N ASN A 217 -23.18 -4.69 10.31
CA ASN A 217 -23.93 -5.21 9.17
C ASN A 217 -23.14 -4.85 7.93
N ALA A 218 -22.56 -5.88 7.31
CA ALA A 218 -21.72 -5.75 6.14
C ALA A 218 -22.48 -5.14 4.94
N GLU A 219 -23.82 -5.17 4.96
CA GLU A 219 -24.67 -4.75 3.84
C GLU A 219 -24.63 -3.25 3.52
N GLU A 220 -24.47 -2.35 4.50
CA GLU A 220 -24.48 -0.90 4.20
C GLU A 220 -23.14 -0.35 3.68
N GLY A 221 -22.09 -1.17 3.61
CA GLY A 221 -20.75 -0.74 3.16
C GLY A 221 -20.09 -1.59 2.07
N LEU A 222 -20.65 -2.75 1.71
CA LEU A 222 -20.00 -3.71 0.80
C LEU A 222 -20.35 -3.54 -0.68
N GLU A 223 -21.53 -3.05 -1.04
CA GLU A 223 -22.02 -3.23 -2.42
C GLU A 223 -21.25 -2.40 -3.47
N VAL A 224 -20.43 -1.42 -3.06
CA VAL A 224 -19.73 -0.52 -4.01
C VAL A 224 -18.20 -0.75 -4.11
N LYS A 225 -17.56 -1.63 -3.31
CA LYS A 225 -16.07 -1.72 -3.33
C LYS A 225 -15.43 -3.11 -3.38
N GLU A 226 -16.17 -4.21 -3.28
CA GLU A 226 -15.58 -5.56 -3.25
C GLU A 226 -15.02 -6.05 -4.60
N ARG A 227 -15.45 -5.47 -5.73
CA ARG A 227 -14.96 -5.86 -7.06
C ARG A 227 -13.56 -5.33 -7.39
N GLU A 228 -13.07 -4.27 -6.73
CA GLU A 228 -11.77 -3.66 -7.08
C GLU A 228 -10.60 -4.16 -6.24
N GLN A 229 -10.87 -4.62 -5.01
CA GLN A 229 -9.81 -4.99 -4.05
C GLN A 229 -9.45 -6.48 -4.08
N SER A 230 -10.36 -7.34 -4.57
CA SER A 230 -10.14 -8.79 -4.63
C SER A 230 -9.13 -9.21 -5.70
N GLU A 231 -8.93 -8.39 -6.74
CA GLU A 231 -8.01 -8.69 -7.85
C GLU A 231 -6.57 -8.23 -7.59
N GLU A 232 -6.36 -7.11 -6.88
CA GLU A 232 -5.03 -6.66 -6.44
C GLU A 232 -4.38 -7.66 -5.45
N VAL A 233 -5.20 -8.36 -4.66
CA VAL A 233 -4.74 -9.41 -3.72
C VAL A 233 -4.40 -10.73 -4.43
N LYS A 234 -5.08 -11.07 -5.54
CA LYS A 234 -4.76 -12.26 -6.36
C LYS A 234 -3.37 -12.14 -6.99
N TYR A 235 -2.96 -10.93 -7.38
CA TYR A 235 -1.65 -10.65 -7.98
C TYR A 235 -0.47 -10.84 -7.00
N ILE A 236 -0.60 -10.42 -5.74
CA ILE A 236 0.46 -10.62 -4.71
C ILE A 236 0.75 -12.11 -4.48
N LYS A 237 -0.27 -12.97 -4.63
CA LYS A 237 -0.13 -14.43 -4.47
C LYS A 237 0.50 -15.09 -5.70
N GLN A 238 0.35 -14.52 -6.89
CA GLN A 238 0.99 -14.98 -8.12
C GLN A 238 2.47 -14.60 -8.16
N GLU A 239 2.86 -13.37 -7.81
CA GLU A 239 4.29 -12.95 -7.83
C GLU A 239 5.12 -13.58 -6.70
N GLY A 240 4.53 -13.90 -5.55
CA GLY A 240 5.22 -14.68 -4.50
C GLY A 240 5.63 -16.09 -4.95
N LYS A 241 4.84 -16.70 -5.84
CA LYS A 241 5.19 -17.99 -6.48
C LYS A 241 6.25 -17.83 -7.56
N GLU A 242 6.24 -16.73 -8.30
CA GLU A 242 7.21 -16.44 -9.37
C GLU A 242 8.61 -16.14 -8.81
N ILE A 243 8.71 -15.39 -7.71
CA ILE A 243 9.97 -15.16 -6.98
C ILE A 243 10.48 -16.47 -6.33
N GLY A 244 9.58 -17.33 -5.84
CA GLY A 244 9.91 -18.66 -5.32
C GLY A 244 10.45 -19.60 -6.39
N ASN A 245 9.87 -19.57 -7.60
CA ASN A 245 10.35 -20.35 -8.75
C ASN A 245 11.69 -19.82 -9.28
N LEU A 246 11.93 -18.50 -9.28
CA LEU A 246 13.20 -17.93 -9.70
C LEU A 246 14.36 -18.28 -8.75
N LYS A 247 14.09 -18.35 -7.43
CA LYS A 247 15.07 -18.84 -6.44
C LYS A 247 15.34 -20.35 -6.56
N ARG A 248 14.32 -21.15 -6.91
CA ARG A 248 14.46 -22.60 -7.15
C ARG A 248 15.19 -22.90 -8.48
N CYS A 249 15.11 -22.00 -9.46
CA CYS A 249 15.82 -22.11 -10.74
C CYS A 249 17.33 -21.82 -10.60
N ARG A 250 17.73 -20.87 -9.74
CA ARG A 250 19.16 -20.61 -9.44
C ARG A 250 19.88 -21.75 -8.71
N GLN A 251 19.17 -22.72 -8.14
CA GLN A 251 19.75 -23.84 -7.40
C GLN A 251 19.74 -25.18 -8.18
N ARG A 252 19.31 -25.18 -9.46
CA ARG A 252 19.29 -26.42 -10.25
C ARG A 252 20.34 -26.39 -11.37
N LYS A 253 21.42 -27.14 -11.07
CA LYS A 253 22.45 -27.77 -11.93
C LYS A 253 23.70 -26.95 -12.27
N ARG A 254 24.80 -27.23 -11.55
CA ARG A 254 26.03 -27.69 -12.21
C ARG A 254 26.02 -29.23 -12.22
N PRO A 255 26.08 -29.91 -13.38
CA PRO A 255 26.24 -31.35 -13.46
C PRO A 255 27.63 -31.78 -12.98
N ARG A 256 27.69 -32.91 -12.28
CA ARG A 256 28.92 -33.54 -11.79
C ARG A 256 29.40 -34.56 -12.83
N SER A 257 30.03 -34.09 -13.91
CA SER A 257 30.67 -34.98 -14.89
C SER A 257 31.57 -34.20 -15.86
N GLU A 258 32.65 -33.59 -15.37
CA GLU A 258 33.73 -33.04 -16.22
C GLU A 258 34.93 -32.62 -15.35
N ILE A 259 35.51 -33.56 -14.61
CA ILE A 259 36.89 -33.45 -14.10
C ILE A 259 37.46 -34.86 -14.11
N LYS A 260 37.80 -35.36 -15.31
CA LYS A 260 38.58 -36.59 -15.44
C LYS A 260 39.27 -36.71 -16.80
N GLU A 261 39.87 -35.64 -17.29
CA GLU A 261 40.84 -35.76 -18.39
C GLU A 261 41.72 -34.52 -18.45
N GLU A 262 42.72 -34.47 -17.57
CA GLU A 262 43.93 -33.66 -17.73
C GLU A 262 44.96 -34.08 -16.66
N ARG A 263 45.23 -35.38 -16.59
CA ARG A 263 46.42 -35.92 -15.91
C ARG A 263 46.88 -37.18 -16.62
N LYS A 264 47.55 -37.02 -17.76
CA LYS A 264 48.61 -37.94 -18.18
C LYS A 264 49.47 -37.32 -19.28
N VAL A 265 50.78 -37.44 -19.08
CA VAL A 265 51.90 -37.25 -20.02
C VAL A 265 52.45 -35.82 -20.18
N LYS A 266 53.42 -35.48 -19.32
CA LYS A 266 54.85 -35.37 -19.72
C LYS A 266 55.72 -35.54 -18.46
N LYS A 267 56.84 -36.25 -18.65
CA LYS A 267 57.75 -36.83 -17.66
C LYS A 267 59.13 -36.19 -17.88
N GLU A 268 59.88 -35.99 -16.79
CA GLU A 268 61.35 -35.78 -16.68
C GLU A 268 61.84 -34.37 -17.14
N ASP A 269 62.60 -33.59 -16.35
CA ASP A 269 63.92 -33.81 -15.71
C ASP A 269 63.99 -33.10 -14.31
N SER A 270 64.46 -33.70 -13.21
CA SER A 270 65.85 -33.85 -12.71
C SER A 270 66.39 -32.69 -11.82
N VAL A 271 66.58 -32.98 -10.51
CA VAL A 271 67.64 -32.52 -9.55
C VAL A 271 67.67 -30.99 -9.22
N ASP A 272 67.73 -30.44 -7.99
CA ASP A 272 68.48 -30.76 -6.76
C ASP A 272 67.90 -30.03 -5.51
N GLU A 273 68.41 -30.42 -4.34
CA GLU A 273 68.21 -29.99 -2.95
C GLU A 273 67.99 -28.48 -2.62
N THR A 274 67.18 -28.18 -1.58
CA THR A 274 67.67 -27.88 -0.20
C THR A 274 66.59 -27.34 0.75
N SER A 275 66.76 -27.77 2.00
CA SER A 275 66.15 -27.42 3.29
C SER A 275 65.86 -25.93 3.56
N SER A 276 64.72 -25.62 4.20
CA SER A 276 64.71 -25.10 5.60
C SER A 276 63.33 -24.58 6.04
N ASN A 277 62.92 -25.03 7.22
CA ASN A 277 61.81 -24.52 8.01
C ASN A 277 62.45 -23.88 9.26
N PRO A 278 61.91 -22.78 9.82
CA PRO A 278 61.54 -22.92 11.23
C PRO A 278 60.31 -22.13 11.69
N ARG A 279 59.50 -22.85 12.49
CA ARG A 279 58.70 -22.35 13.60
C ARG A 279 59.57 -21.59 14.61
N THR A 280 59.12 -20.43 15.10
CA THR A 280 59.61 -19.89 16.38
C THR A 280 58.48 -19.32 17.26
N LYS A 281 58.61 -19.60 18.56
CA LYS A 281 57.69 -19.37 19.67
C LYS A 281 57.86 -17.97 20.32
N ARG A 282 56.75 -17.51 20.94
CA ARG A 282 56.54 -16.69 22.16
C ARG A 282 57.75 -16.01 22.87
N LYS A 283 57.54 -14.74 23.26
CA LYS A 283 57.94 -14.07 24.54
C LYS A 283 56.85 -13.00 24.83
N ARG A 284 56.04 -13.02 25.89
CA ARG A 284 56.26 -12.69 27.33
C ARG A 284 57.07 -11.41 27.57
N ILE A 285 56.40 -10.35 28.06
CA ILE A 285 56.97 -9.26 28.87
C ILE A 285 55.92 -8.90 29.94
N ASP A 286 56.37 -8.88 31.19
CA ASP A 286 55.65 -8.62 32.43
C ASP A 286 55.62 -7.12 32.78
N LEU A 287 54.63 -6.71 33.59
CA LEU A 287 54.78 -5.90 34.81
C LEU A 287 53.53 -6.05 35.67
#